data_AF-A0A2I0T9H9-F1
#
_entry.id   AF-A0A2I0T9H9-F1
#
_cell.length_a   1.000
_cell.length_b   1.000
_cell.length_c   1.000
_cell.angle_alpha   90.00
_cell.angle_beta   90.00
_cell.angle_gamma   90.00
#
_symmetry.space_group_name_H-M   'P 1'
#
loop_
_entity.id
_entity.type
_entity.pdbx_description
1 polymer ?
#
loop_
_entity_poly.entity_id
_entity_poly.type
_entity_poly.pdbx_seq_one_letter_code
_entity_poly.pdbx_strand_id
1 'polypeptide(L)'
;MVASGFVLLEVPPGKMKTDLELALECAINIYHQYAVKRPIDDYLSKGEFSELLKENAKPFLRNTIPPNTSVDNYIDKLFEKADRNRDGRLKFTEFLTTLNLVVIDAHNRYLKSSAMSAGTQATATHHETQKFPGNCTLEMSLEKIVDVYHRYSIREGKFDLLSFNDFKTLLTEQAPTFLQACDRNRRDYLKQLFKETDLNNDKELTFEEFTIVLAKITDDAHRIIHNDDRCTPDKD
;
A
#
# COMPACT_ATOMS: atom_id res chain seq x y z
N MET A 1 1.80 26.23 -22.45
CA MET A 1 2.05 26.69 -21.07
C MET A 1 1.28 25.76 -20.15
N VAL A 2 1.94 24.73 -19.63
CA VAL A 2 1.37 23.84 -18.62
C VAL A 2 1.91 24.32 -17.28
N ALA A 3 1.01 24.72 -16.39
CA ALA A 3 1.35 25.02 -15.02
C ALA A 3 1.69 23.69 -14.32
N SER A 4 2.98 23.35 -14.28
CA SER A 4 3.52 22.41 -13.29
C SER A 4 3.40 23.07 -11.92
N GLY A 5 2.28 22.82 -11.27
CA GLY A 5 2.01 23.20 -9.89
C GLY A 5 1.34 22.03 -9.22
N PHE A 6 2.12 21.09 -8.71
CA PHE A 6 1.67 20.06 -7.80
C PHE A 6 1.21 20.80 -6.52
N VAL A 7 -0.09 21.01 -6.38
CA VAL A 7 -0.66 21.63 -5.18
C VAL A 7 -0.63 20.56 -4.09
N LEU A 8 0.37 20.61 -3.22
CA LEU A 8 0.28 20.00 -1.90
C LEU A 8 -0.95 20.60 -1.22
N LEU A 9 -2.02 19.81 -1.10
CA LEU A 9 -3.18 20.19 -0.30
C LEU A 9 -2.69 20.54 1.11
N GLU A 10 -3.10 21.72 1.57
CA GLU A 10 -2.75 22.27 2.88
C GLU A 10 -3.24 21.32 3.97
N VAL A 11 -2.30 20.54 4.51
CA VAL A 11 -2.49 19.91 5.82
C VAL A 11 -2.70 21.05 6.80
N PRO A 12 -3.73 21.02 7.67
CA PRO A 12 -3.92 22.06 8.67
C PRO A 12 -2.60 22.34 9.39
N PRO A 13 -2.18 23.61 9.52
CA PRO A 13 -0.85 23.96 10.01
C PRO A 13 -0.61 23.30 11.37
N GLY A 14 0.33 22.34 11.41
CA GLY A 14 0.74 21.65 12.64
C GLY A 14 0.68 20.11 12.65
N LYS A 15 0.10 19.43 11.64
CA LYS A 15 0.19 17.95 11.55
C LYS A 15 1.15 17.53 10.43
N MET A 16 2.19 16.79 10.77
CA MET A 16 3.03 16.11 9.78
C MET A 16 2.36 14.79 9.38
N LYS A 17 2.49 14.41 8.10
CA LYS A 17 2.07 13.07 7.64
C LYS A 17 2.84 11.99 8.39
N THR A 18 2.18 10.88 8.65
CA THR A 18 2.77 9.71 9.33
C THR A 18 3.68 8.92 8.40
N ASP A 19 4.42 7.95 8.94
CA ASP A 19 5.26 7.06 8.12
C ASP A 19 4.42 6.26 7.10
N LEU A 20 3.26 5.76 7.53
CA LEU A 20 2.37 5.01 6.64
C LEU A 20 1.75 5.93 5.57
N GLU A 21 1.26 7.12 5.95
CA GLU A 21 0.70 8.07 5.00
C GLU A 21 1.72 8.47 3.93
N LEU A 22 2.97 8.73 4.33
CA LEU A 22 4.06 9.05 3.40
C LEU A 22 4.44 7.86 2.50
N ALA A 23 4.45 6.64 3.04
CA ALA A 23 4.73 5.44 2.23
C ALA A 23 3.63 5.25 1.17
N LEU A 24 2.36 5.32 1.56
CA LEU A 24 1.25 5.16 0.63
C LEU A 24 1.22 6.26 -0.45
N GLU A 25 1.49 7.50 -0.07
CA GLU A 25 1.64 8.61 -1.02
C GLU A 25 2.79 8.37 -2.01
N CYS A 26 3.90 7.78 -1.55
CA CYS A 26 4.95 7.37 -2.47
C CYS A 26 4.49 6.31 -3.48
N ALA A 27 3.82 5.24 -3.03
CA ALA A 27 3.30 4.22 -3.92
C ALA A 27 2.33 4.81 -4.96
N ILE A 28 1.48 5.77 -4.55
CA ILE A 28 0.57 6.49 -5.45
C ILE A 28 1.34 7.37 -6.45
N ASN A 29 2.33 8.12 -5.99
CA ASN A 29 3.14 8.96 -6.88
C ASN A 29 3.89 8.13 -7.94
N ILE A 30 4.34 6.92 -7.58
CA ILE A 30 4.94 5.99 -8.54
C ILE A 30 3.90 5.55 -9.57
N TYR A 31 2.67 5.21 -9.17
CA TYR A 31 1.60 4.95 -10.12
C TYR A 31 1.41 6.11 -11.11
N HIS A 32 1.30 7.35 -10.62
CA HIS A 32 1.13 8.54 -11.46
C HIS A 32 2.30 8.80 -12.41
N GLN A 33 3.54 8.49 -12.02
CA GLN A 33 4.71 8.62 -12.90
C GLN A 33 4.61 7.77 -14.18
N TYR A 34 3.89 6.65 -14.14
CA TYR A 34 3.67 5.80 -15.31
C TYR A 34 2.32 6.05 -15.98
N ALA A 35 1.26 6.36 -15.23
CA ALA A 35 -0.09 6.54 -15.77
C ALA A 35 -0.23 7.77 -16.69
N VAL A 36 0.70 8.72 -16.64
CA VAL A 36 0.69 9.94 -17.46
C VAL A 36 1.53 9.86 -18.73
N LYS A 37 2.08 8.69 -19.12
CA LYS A 37 3.00 8.61 -20.25
C LYS A 37 2.24 8.64 -21.58
N ARG A 38 1.40 7.65 -21.88
CA ARG A 38 0.65 7.47 -23.14
C ARG A 38 -0.57 6.51 -22.99
N PRO A 39 -1.81 6.98 -23.21
CA PRO A 39 -2.22 8.38 -23.32
C PRO A 39 -1.98 9.14 -22.01
N ILE A 40 -2.00 10.46 -22.04
CA ILE A 40 -1.81 11.28 -20.83
C ILE A 40 -3.16 11.34 -20.10
N ASP A 41 -3.35 10.44 -19.14
CA ASP A 41 -4.46 10.48 -18.18
C ASP A 41 -4.04 9.81 -16.86
N ASP A 42 -5.00 9.27 -16.11
CA ASP A 42 -4.78 8.66 -14.79
C ASP A 42 -5.01 7.13 -14.82
N TYR A 43 -4.73 6.48 -15.95
CA TYR A 43 -4.90 5.03 -16.12
C TYR A 43 -3.63 4.41 -16.70
N LEU A 44 -3.18 3.29 -16.14
CA LEU A 44 -2.10 2.52 -16.74
C LEU A 44 -2.60 1.74 -17.95
N SER A 45 -2.03 2.01 -19.12
CA SER A 45 -2.05 1.07 -20.23
C SER A 45 -1.25 -0.20 -19.89
N LYS A 46 -1.46 -1.27 -20.65
CA LYS A 46 -0.68 -2.52 -20.51
C LYS A 46 0.84 -2.30 -20.61
N GLY A 47 1.27 -1.38 -21.46
CA GLY A 47 2.68 -1.03 -21.63
C GLY A 47 3.26 -0.34 -20.39
N GLU A 48 2.55 0.66 -19.86
CA GLU A 48 2.96 1.41 -18.66
C GLU A 48 2.97 0.52 -17.42
N PHE A 49 1.95 -0.34 -17.27
CA PHE A 49 1.91 -1.34 -16.21
C PHE A 49 3.12 -2.30 -16.28
N SER A 50 3.46 -2.78 -17.48
CA SER A 50 4.63 -3.64 -17.66
C SER A 50 5.93 -2.92 -17.29
N GLU A 51 6.09 -1.67 -17.70
CA GLU A 51 7.27 -0.86 -17.41
C GLU A 51 7.40 -0.61 -15.90
N LEU A 52 6.31 -0.20 -15.23
CA LEU A 52 6.24 0.02 -13.79
C LEU A 52 6.73 -1.21 -13.03
N LEU A 53 6.19 -2.40 -13.32
CA LEU A 53 6.58 -3.62 -12.62
C LEU A 53 8.04 -4.02 -12.89
N LYS A 54 8.50 -3.91 -14.15
CA LYS A 54 9.87 -4.25 -14.51
C LYS A 54 10.90 -3.32 -13.88
N GLU A 55 10.56 -2.05 -13.65
CA GLU A 55 11.47 -1.07 -13.06
C GLU A 55 11.42 -1.07 -11.54
N ASN A 56 10.23 -1.20 -10.94
CA ASN A 56 10.00 -0.95 -9.52
C ASN A 56 9.68 -2.20 -8.68
N ALA A 57 9.27 -3.32 -9.30
CA ALA A 57 8.83 -4.53 -8.59
C ALA A 57 9.65 -5.78 -9.00
N LYS A 58 10.94 -5.60 -9.31
CA LYS A 58 11.84 -6.70 -9.72
C LYS A 58 11.91 -7.86 -8.70
N PRO A 59 12.01 -7.63 -7.38
CA PRO A 59 12.01 -8.72 -6.40
C PRO A 59 10.74 -9.55 -6.48
N PHE A 60 9.57 -8.89 -6.54
CA PHE A 60 8.27 -9.54 -6.68
C PHE A 60 8.21 -10.38 -7.95
N LEU A 61 8.53 -9.82 -9.12
CA LEU A 61 8.51 -10.56 -10.39
C LEU A 61 9.42 -11.79 -10.35
N ARG A 62 10.63 -11.67 -9.76
CA ARG A 62 11.57 -12.77 -9.65
C ARG A 62 11.06 -13.90 -8.74
N ASN A 63 10.39 -13.56 -7.64
CA ASN A 63 10.01 -14.53 -6.61
C ASN A 63 8.67 -15.22 -6.89
N THR A 64 7.78 -14.55 -7.61
CA THR A 64 6.37 -14.98 -7.76
C THR A 64 6.03 -15.51 -9.13
N ILE A 65 6.95 -15.41 -10.10
CA ILE A 65 6.76 -15.94 -11.44
C ILE A 65 6.56 -17.47 -11.40
N PRO A 66 5.48 -18.01 -12.00
CA PRO A 66 5.28 -19.45 -12.06
C PRO A 66 6.36 -20.15 -12.90
N PRO A 67 6.65 -21.44 -12.63
CA PRO A 67 7.55 -22.23 -13.46
C PRO A 67 7.15 -22.19 -14.94
N ASN A 68 8.13 -22.21 -15.84
CA ASN A 68 7.94 -22.22 -17.29
C ASN A 68 7.13 -21.02 -17.85
N THR A 69 7.09 -19.89 -17.14
CA THR A 69 6.44 -18.65 -17.60
C THR A 69 7.48 -17.57 -17.86
N SER A 70 7.37 -16.82 -18.96
CA SER A 70 8.22 -15.63 -19.19
C SER A 70 7.73 -14.44 -18.36
N VAL A 71 8.60 -13.48 -18.09
CA VAL A 71 8.24 -12.27 -17.32
C VAL A 71 7.07 -11.53 -17.99
N ASP A 72 7.11 -11.39 -19.32
CA ASP A 72 6.05 -10.73 -20.08
C ASP A 72 4.71 -11.48 -19.96
N ASN A 73 4.70 -12.81 -20.11
CA ASN A 73 3.48 -13.59 -19.98
C ASN A 73 2.92 -13.57 -18.55
N TYR A 74 3.78 -13.43 -17.53
CA TYR A 74 3.34 -13.29 -16.15
C TYR A 74 2.70 -11.91 -15.90
N ILE A 75 3.33 -10.84 -16.39
CA ILE A 75 2.77 -9.48 -16.34
C ILE A 75 1.43 -9.41 -17.07
N ASP A 76 1.31 -10.05 -18.23
CA ASP A 76 0.05 -10.12 -18.99
C ASP A 76 -1.08 -10.73 -18.15
N LYS A 77 -0.82 -11.84 -17.46
CA LYS A 77 -1.80 -12.47 -16.56
C LYS A 77 -2.13 -11.59 -15.36
N LEU A 78 -1.17 -10.85 -14.82
CA LEU A 78 -1.41 -9.89 -13.74
C LEU A 78 -2.31 -8.74 -14.22
N PHE A 79 -2.06 -8.23 -15.42
CA PHE A 79 -2.87 -7.19 -16.05
C PHE A 79 -4.31 -7.67 -16.27
N GLU A 80 -4.50 -8.83 -16.91
CA GLU A 80 -5.82 -9.42 -17.15
C GLU A 80 -6.61 -9.69 -15.86
N LYS A 81 -5.91 -9.99 -14.76
CA LYS A 81 -6.53 -10.16 -13.43
C LYS A 81 -6.91 -8.82 -12.80
N ALA A 82 -6.15 -7.77 -13.07
CA ALA A 82 -6.36 -6.44 -12.51
C ALA A 82 -7.46 -5.66 -13.26
N ASP A 83 -7.53 -5.78 -14.59
CA ASP A 83 -8.50 -5.14 -15.49
C ASP A 83 -9.89 -5.79 -15.34
N ARG A 84 -10.65 -5.32 -14.35
CA ARG A 84 -11.94 -5.94 -13.95
C ARG A 84 -13.05 -5.51 -14.87
N ASN A 85 -13.06 -4.24 -15.28
CA ASN A 85 -14.07 -3.69 -16.19
C ASN A 85 -13.79 -4.06 -17.67
N ARG A 86 -12.59 -4.58 -17.97
CA ARG A 86 -12.13 -5.01 -19.31
C ARG A 86 -12.08 -3.86 -20.31
N ASP A 87 -11.74 -2.66 -19.84
CA ASP A 87 -11.57 -1.49 -20.70
C ASP A 87 -10.18 -1.44 -21.38
N GLY A 88 -9.29 -2.37 -21.01
CA GLY A 88 -7.94 -2.50 -21.55
C GLY A 88 -6.91 -1.58 -20.87
N ARG A 89 -7.28 -0.99 -19.73
CA ARG A 89 -6.47 -0.07 -18.91
C ARG A 89 -6.72 -0.36 -17.43
N LEU A 90 -5.89 0.22 -16.56
CA LEU A 90 -6.04 0.05 -15.11
C LEU A 90 -6.17 1.40 -14.44
N LYS A 91 -7.35 1.69 -13.88
CA LYS A 91 -7.49 2.75 -12.87
C LYS A 91 -6.77 2.34 -11.58
N PHE A 92 -6.61 3.30 -10.67
CA PHE A 92 -5.87 3.07 -9.43
C PHE A 92 -6.42 1.90 -8.60
N THR A 93 -7.75 1.78 -8.47
CA THR A 93 -8.40 0.68 -7.71
C THR A 93 -8.19 -0.70 -8.32
N GLU A 94 -8.01 -0.79 -9.63
CA GLU A 94 -7.63 -2.03 -10.31
C GLU A 94 -6.16 -2.36 -10.08
N PHE A 95 -5.29 -1.36 -10.18
CA PHE A 95 -3.87 -1.49 -9.86
C PHE A 95 -3.62 -1.94 -8.40
N LEU A 96 -4.48 -1.54 -7.44
CA LEU A 96 -4.41 -2.03 -6.05
C LEU A 96 -4.44 -3.56 -5.96
N THR A 97 -5.09 -4.25 -6.90
CA THR A 97 -5.09 -5.72 -6.96
C THR A 97 -3.67 -6.27 -7.12
N THR A 98 -2.85 -5.65 -7.97
CA THR A 98 -1.45 -6.02 -8.14
C THR A 98 -0.59 -5.50 -6.99
N LEU A 99 -0.78 -4.25 -6.55
CA LEU A 99 -0.01 -3.66 -5.45
C LEU A 99 -0.11 -4.50 -4.16
N ASN A 100 -1.29 -5.05 -3.85
CA ASN A 100 -1.49 -5.96 -2.73
C ASN A 100 -0.61 -7.22 -2.84
N LEU A 101 -0.47 -7.79 -4.05
CA LEU A 101 0.43 -8.93 -4.26
C LEU A 101 1.90 -8.55 -4.06
N VAL A 102 2.29 -7.35 -4.53
CA VAL A 102 3.67 -6.87 -4.38
C VAL A 102 4.02 -6.63 -2.92
N VAL A 103 3.12 -6.02 -2.13
CA VAL A 103 3.37 -5.77 -0.70
C VAL A 103 3.34 -7.06 0.14
N ILE A 104 2.51 -8.04 -0.23
CA ILE A 104 2.54 -9.38 0.40
C ILE A 104 3.87 -10.09 0.12
N ASP A 105 4.43 -10.03 -1.09
CA ASP A 105 5.79 -10.56 -1.34
C ASP A 105 6.84 -9.83 -0.51
N ALA A 106 6.75 -8.50 -0.38
CA ALA A 106 7.68 -7.71 0.42
C ALA A 106 7.66 -8.14 1.90
N HIS A 107 6.48 -8.34 2.49
CA HIS A 107 6.31 -8.87 3.85
C HIS A 107 6.91 -10.27 4.01
N ASN A 108 6.61 -11.19 3.08
CA ASN A 108 7.17 -12.54 3.08
C ASN A 108 8.71 -12.54 3.01
N ARG A 109 9.30 -11.65 2.19
CA ARG A 109 10.76 -11.47 2.13
C ARG A 109 11.32 -10.96 3.44
N TYR A 110 10.66 -10.00 4.08
CA TYR A 110 11.06 -9.47 5.38
C TYR A 110 11.10 -10.58 6.44
N LEU A 111 10.04 -11.39 6.56
CA LEU A 111 10.00 -12.52 7.49
C LEU A 111 11.12 -13.52 7.25
N LYS A 112 11.38 -13.87 5.98
CA LYS A 112 12.47 -14.79 5.62
C LYS A 112 13.83 -14.23 6.02
N SER A 113 14.08 -12.94 5.78
CA SER A 113 15.32 -12.28 6.20
C SER A 113 15.48 -12.27 7.72
N SER A 114 14.42 -11.89 8.46
CA SER A 114 14.41 -11.86 9.92
C SER A 114 14.67 -13.23 10.54
N ALA A 115 14.09 -14.30 9.99
CA ALA A 115 14.34 -15.67 10.43
C ALA A 115 15.80 -16.10 10.22
N MET A 116 16.44 -15.65 9.14
CA MET A 116 17.86 -15.93 8.87
C MET A 116 18.79 -15.13 9.81
N SER A 117 18.43 -13.89 10.13
CA SER A 117 19.20 -13.02 11.04
C SER A 117 19.11 -13.43 12.51
N ALA A 118 18.00 -14.05 12.95
CA ALA A 118 17.85 -14.53 14.33
C ALA A 118 18.86 -15.62 14.73
N GLY A 119 19.56 -16.23 13.77
CA GLY A 119 20.67 -17.18 13.99
C GLY A 119 22.05 -16.53 14.17
N THR A 120 22.19 -15.20 14.10
CA THR A 120 23.47 -14.49 14.24
C THR A 120 23.27 -13.19 15.02
N GLN A 121 23.90 -13.04 16.19
CA GLN A 121 23.77 -11.83 17.01
C GLN A 121 24.24 -10.59 16.24
N ALA A 122 23.32 -9.65 16.00
CA ALA A 122 23.67 -8.26 15.70
C ALA A 122 22.59 -7.26 16.15
N THR A 123 23.10 -6.27 16.87
CA THR A 123 22.59 -4.99 17.36
C THR A 123 21.32 -4.41 16.73
N ALA A 124 20.39 -3.99 17.60
CA ALA A 124 19.24 -3.14 17.29
C ALA A 124 19.69 -1.78 16.71
N THR A 125 19.34 -1.52 15.46
CA THR A 125 19.44 -0.19 14.85
C THR A 125 18.24 0.65 15.26
N HIS A 126 18.52 1.73 15.99
CA HIS A 126 17.57 2.78 16.30
C HIS A 126 16.99 3.36 15.00
N HIS A 127 15.69 3.18 14.76
CA HIS A 127 14.98 3.82 13.66
C HIS A 127 14.73 5.29 14.01
N GLU A 128 15.63 6.15 13.55
CA GLU A 128 15.42 7.59 13.50
C GLU A 128 14.28 7.90 12.50
N THR A 129 13.40 8.83 12.85
CA THR A 129 12.26 9.28 12.03
C THR A 129 12.77 10.01 10.78
N GLN A 130 13.21 9.23 9.78
CA GLN A 130 13.62 9.74 8.49
C GLN A 130 12.39 10.16 7.68
N LYS A 131 12.28 11.48 7.47
CA LYS A 131 11.44 12.11 6.46
C LYS A 131 11.62 11.36 5.13
N PHE A 132 10.54 10.84 4.55
CA PHE A 132 10.58 10.17 3.26
C PHE A 132 11.28 11.08 2.23
N PRO A 133 12.37 10.64 1.59
CA PRO A 133 13.13 11.51 0.70
C PRO A 133 12.35 11.77 -0.60
N GLY A 134 12.57 12.93 -1.21
CA GLY A 134 11.91 13.34 -2.46
C GLY A 134 12.21 12.46 -3.68
N ASN A 135 13.04 11.42 -3.53
CA ASN A 135 13.34 10.39 -4.53
C ASN A 135 12.83 9.01 -4.09
N CYS A 136 11.61 8.93 -3.55
CA CYS A 136 11.06 7.67 -3.08
C CYS A 136 10.94 6.60 -4.18
N THR A 137 11.30 5.36 -3.84
CA THR A 137 11.14 4.17 -4.70
C THR A 137 10.05 3.25 -4.15
N LEU A 138 9.51 2.36 -5.00
CA LEU A 138 8.46 1.44 -4.58
C LEU A 138 8.98 0.52 -3.47
N GLU A 139 10.21 0.03 -3.57
CA GLU A 139 10.80 -0.83 -2.54
C GLU A 139 10.87 -0.12 -1.18
N MET A 140 11.31 1.14 -1.13
CA MET A 140 11.33 1.92 0.12
C MET A 140 9.93 2.13 0.70
N SER A 141 8.93 2.36 -0.16
CA SER A 141 7.53 2.42 0.26
C SER A 141 7.07 1.11 0.88
N LEU A 142 7.30 -0.02 0.19
CA LEU A 142 6.90 -1.35 0.66
C LEU A 142 7.59 -1.71 1.97
N GLU A 143 8.90 -1.46 2.08
CA GLU A 143 9.67 -1.66 3.31
C GLU A 143 9.09 -0.85 4.47
N LYS A 144 8.71 0.42 4.24
CA LYS A 144 8.12 1.24 5.30
C LYS A 144 6.72 0.77 5.71
N ILE A 145 5.89 0.30 4.77
CA ILE A 145 4.58 -0.28 5.07
C ILE A 145 4.73 -1.54 5.95
N VAL A 146 5.67 -2.42 5.58
CA VAL A 146 5.98 -3.65 6.31
C VAL A 146 6.55 -3.34 7.70
N ASP A 147 7.48 -2.39 7.80
CA ASP A 147 8.05 -1.90 9.07
C ASP A 147 6.97 -1.31 9.99
N VAL A 148 6.06 -0.48 9.47
CA VAL A 148 4.91 0.01 10.23
C VAL A 148 4.09 -1.16 10.76
N TYR A 149 3.68 -2.10 9.91
CA TYR A 149 2.88 -3.25 10.36
C TYR A 149 3.56 -4.00 11.52
N HIS A 150 4.84 -4.35 11.36
CA HIS A 150 5.58 -5.11 12.38
C HIS A 150 5.82 -4.32 13.67
N ARG A 151 5.95 -2.98 13.63
CA ARG A 151 6.03 -2.17 14.86
C ARG A 151 4.79 -2.31 15.74
N TYR A 152 3.62 -2.59 15.16
CA TYR A 152 2.39 -2.78 15.92
C TYR A 152 2.07 -4.25 16.18
N SER A 153 2.35 -5.16 15.24
CA SER A 153 2.06 -6.60 15.34
C SER A 153 2.96 -7.38 16.32
N ILE A 154 3.84 -6.70 17.05
CA ILE A 154 4.71 -7.28 18.09
C ILE A 154 4.32 -6.84 19.51
N ARG A 155 3.33 -5.96 19.64
CA ARG A 155 2.98 -5.31 20.92
C ARG A 155 2.12 -6.21 21.79
N GLU A 156 1.05 -6.76 21.22
CA GLU A 156 0.12 -7.67 21.88
C GLU A 156 -0.13 -8.90 20.99
N GLY A 157 -0.61 -10.01 21.58
CA GLY A 157 -1.00 -11.19 20.81
C GLY A 157 0.15 -12.03 20.27
N LYS A 158 -0.09 -12.72 19.14
CA LYS A 158 0.91 -13.57 18.49
C LYS A 158 1.84 -12.75 17.59
N PHE A 159 3.07 -13.23 17.44
CA PHE A 159 4.03 -12.66 16.51
C PHE A 159 3.43 -12.59 15.09
N ASP A 160 3.64 -11.43 14.44
CA ASP A 160 3.21 -11.15 13.06
C ASP A 160 1.70 -11.07 12.84
N LEU A 161 0.90 -10.95 13.91
CA LEU A 161 -0.54 -10.73 13.82
C LEU A 161 -0.94 -9.45 14.54
N LEU A 162 -1.95 -8.73 14.02
CA LEU A 162 -2.53 -7.59 14.72
C LEU A 162 -3.71 -8.05 15.57
N SER A 163 -3.61 -7.88 16.89
CA SER A 163 -4.80 -7.89 17.74
C SER A 163 -5.72 -6.69 17.41
N PHE A 164 -6.96 -6.70 17.89
CA PHE A 164 -7.83 -5.53 17.75
C PHE A 164 -7.22 -4.25 18.36
N ASN A 165 -6.49 -4.36 19.47
CA ASN A 165 -5.84 -3.21 20.11
C ASN A 165 -4.68 -2.68 19.26
N ASP A 166 -3.87 -3.56 18.68
CA ASP A 166 -2.77 -3.18 17.79
C ASP A 166 -3.29 -2.52 16.53
N PHE A 167 -4.30 -3.13 15.89
CA PHE A 167 -4.97 -2.59 14.73
C PHE A 167 -5.55 -1.19 14.99
N LYS A 168 -6.28 -1.04 16.11
CA LYS A 168 -6.86 0.25 16.51
C LYS A 168 -5.77 1.30 16.71
N THR A 169 -4.68 0.93 17.37
CA THR A 169 -3.58 1.85 17.68
C THR A 169 -2.83 2.24 16.40
N LEU A 170 -2.52 1.28 15.53
CA LEU A 170 -1.93 1.49 14.21
C LEU A 170 -2.75 2.50 13.42
N LEU A 171 -4.05 2.29 13.23
CA LEU A 171 -4.85 3.22 12.43
C LEU A 171 -4.99 4.61 13.06
N THR A 172 -5.06 4.68 14.39
CA THR A 172 -5.16 5.97 15.09
C THR A 172 -3.87 6.78 14.94
N GLU A 173 -2.71 6.13 15.01
CA GLU A 173 -1.40 6.78 14.97
C GLU A 173 -0.85 6.96 13.55
N GLN A 174 -1.12 6.03 12.65
CA GLN A 174 -0.51 5.94 11.31
C GLN A 174 -1.47 6.28 10.16
N ALA A 175 -2.79 6.31 10.37
CA ALA A 175 -3.75 6.72 9.34
C ALA A 175 -4.76 7.77 9.82
N PRO A 176 -4.35 8.84 10.54
CA PRO A 176 -5.27 9.82 11.08
C PRO A 176 -6.03 10.59 9.99
N THR A 177 -5.47 10.80 8.80
CA THR A 177 -6.15 11.47 7.69
C THR A 177 -7.31 10.64 7.16
N PHE A 178 -7.11 9.32 7.03
CA PHE A 178 -8.15 8.37 6.65
C PHE A 178 -9.33 8.39 7.61
N LEU A 179 -9.06 8.41 8.92
CA LEU A 179 -10.10 8.40 9.96
C LEU A 179 -10.87 9.72 10.09
N GLN A 180 -10.34 10.83 9.59
CA GLN A 180 -10.97 12.16 9.72
C GLN A 180 -12.15 12.41 8.78
N ALA A 181 -12.43 11.51 7.82
CA ALA A 181 -13.54 11.66 6.88
C ALA A 181 -14.49 10.47 6.89
N CYS A 182 -15.61 10.61 6.18
CA CYS A 182 -16.62 9.57 5.96
C CYS A 182 -17.13 8.90 7.25
N ASP A 183 -17.22 9.67 8.35
CA ASP A 183 -17.65 9.20 9.67
C ASP A 183 -16.82 8.00 10.20
N ARG A 184 -15.57 7.89 9.76
CA ARG A 184 -14.65 6.80 10.13
C ARG A 184 -14.06 6.97 11.54
N ASN A 185 -14.23 8.13 12.17
CA ASN A 185 -13.83 8.39 13.56
C ASN A 185 -14.92 8.03 14.58
N ARG A 186 -16.11 7.57 14.17
CA ARG A 186 -17.15 7.16 15.12
C ARG A 186 -16.73 5.95 15.96
N ARG A 187 -17.30 5.86 17.16
CA ARG A 187 -16.92 4.94 18.24
C ARG A 187 -16.71 3.47 17.82
N ASP A 188 -17.54 2.96 16.92
CA ASP A 188 -17.55 1.55 16.54
C ASP A 188 -17.05 1.27 15.12
N TYR A 189 -16.61 2.29 14.37
CA TYR A 189 -16.11 2.09 13.00
C TYR A 189 -14.94 1.12 12.95
N LEU A 190 -13.92 1.32 13.79
CA LEU A 190 -12.74 0.45 13.82
C LEU A 190 -13.07 -0.99 14.21
N LYS A 191 -14.07 -1.21 15.07
CA LYS A 191 -14.54 -2.57 15.40
C LYS A 191 -15.22 -3.24 14.21
N GLN A 192 -16.03 -2.49 13.48
CA GLN A 192 -16.70 -2.99 12.28
C GLN A 192 -15.69 -3.32 11.18
N LEU A 193 -14.76 -2.39 10.91
CA LEU A 193 -13.69 -2.60 9.94
C LEU A 193 -12.80 -3.80 10.31
N PHE A 194 -12.44 -3.96 11.58
CA PHE A 194 -11.69 -5.13 12.05
C PHE A 194 -12.45 -6.43 11.75
N LYS A 195 -13.74 -6.49 12.13
CA LYS A 195 -14.58 -7.68 11.90
C LYS A 195 -14.80 -7.98 10.41
N GLU A 196 -14.90 -6.94 9.58
CA GLU A 196 -15.00 -7.10 8.11
C GLU A 196 -13.70 -7.64 7.50
N THR A 197 -12.57 -7.43 8.17
CA THR A 197 -11.24 -7.75 7.66
C THR A 197 -10.70 -9.08 8.20
N ASP A 198 -11.14 -9.50 9.39
CA ASP A 198 -10.88 -10.81 10.01
C ASP A 198 -11.67 -11.89 9.26
N LEU A 199 -11.12 -12.37 8.14
CA LEU A 199 -11.81 -13.26 7.21
C LEU A 199 -11.92 -14.68 7.78
N ASN A 200 -10.89 -15.13 8.50
CA ASN A 200 -10.86 -16.45 9.11
C ASN A 200 -11.59 -16.51 10.49
N ASN A 201 -12.00 -15.35 11.03
CA ASN A 201 -12.70 -15.16 12.30
C ASN A 201 -11.89 -15.64 13.53
N ASP A 202 -10.57 -15.54 13.48
CA ASP A 202 -9.67 -15.92 14.58
C ASP A 202 -9.40 -14.78 15.58
N LYS A 203 -9.94 -13.58 15.30
CA LYS A 203 -9.82 -12.35 16.10
C LYS A 203 -8.42 -11.74 16.12
N GLU A 204 -7.58 -12.12 15.18
CA GLU A 204 -6.32 -11.48 14.84
C GLU A 204 -6.36 -11.13 13.34
N LEU A 205 -5.47 -10.24 12.87
CA LEU A 205 -5.33 -10.00 11.43
C LEU A 205 -3.95 -10.44 10.97
N THR A 206 -3.90 -11.23 9.90
CA THR A 206 -2.64 -11.45 9.17
C THR A 206 -2.27 -10.23 8.33
N PHE A 207 -1.05 -10.20 7.78
CA PHE A 207 -0.66 -9.14 6.86
C PHE A 207 -1.55 -9.13 5.61
N GLU A 208 -1.90 -10.31 5.09
CA GLU A 208 -2.81 -10.46 3.94
C GLU A 208 -4.18 -9.85 4.23
N GLU A 209 -4.77 -10.12 5.40
CA GLU A 209 -6.04 -9.52 5.81
C GLU A 209 -5.89 -7.99 5.95
N PHE A 210 -4.81 -7.53 6.59
CA PHE A 210 -4.53 -6.11 6.72
C PHE A 210 -4.37 -5.39 5.37
N THR A 211 -3.98 -6.08 4.28
CA THR A 211 -3.95 -5.45 2.94
C THR A 211 -5.31 -4.95 2.45
N ILE A 212 -6.42 -5.49 2.96
CA ILE A 212 -7.78 -4.98 2.68
C ILE A 212 -7.95 -3.56 3.25
N VAL A 213 -7.40 -3.33 4.44
CA VAL A 213 -7.41 -2.01 5.09
C VAL A 213 -6.43 -1.08 4.38
N LEU A 214 -5.23 -1.55 4.03
CA LEU A 214 -4.27 -0.77 3.25
C LEU A 214 -4.87 -0.30 1.92
N ALA A 215 -5.61 -1.15 1.20
CA ALA A 215 -6.28 -0.77 -0.04
C ALA A 215 -7.28 0.38 0.19
N LYS A 216 -8.07 0.34 1.27
CA LYS A 216 -9.01 1.43 1.62
C LYS A 216 -8.28 2.74 1.95
N ILE A 217 -7.16 2.69 2.69
CA ILE A 217 -6.39 3.88 3.05
C ILE A 217 -5.71 4.48 1.82
N THR A 218 -5.15 3.62 0.97
CA THR A 218 -4.43 4.05 -0.24
C THR A 218 -5.39 4.65 -1.27
N ASP A 219 -6.58 4.06 -1.48
CA ASP A 219 -7.61 4.65 -2.34
C ASP A 219 -8.09 6.01 -1.80
N ASP A 220 -8.32 6.13 -0.49
CA ASP A 220 -8.68 7.40 0.14
C ASP A 220 -7.60 8.48 -0.06
N ALA A 221 -6.32 8.11 0.08
CA ALA A 221 -5.20 9.01 -0.20
C ALA A 221 -5.11 9.40 -1.69
N HIS A 222 -5.36 8.46 -2.60
CA HIS A 222 -5.42 8.74 -4.04
C HIS A 222 -6.54 9.74 -4.38
N ARG A 223 -7.75 9.55 -3.81
CA ARG A 223 -8.88 10.48 -3.97
C ARG A 223 -8.56 11.88 -3.44
N ILE A 224 -7.81 11.98 -2.34
CA ILE A 224 -7.36 13.28 -1.82
C ILE A 224 -6.47 13.99 -2.85
N ILE A 225 -5.53 13.28 -3.50
CA ILE A 225 -4.63 13.88 -4.49
C ILE A 225 -5.41 14.46 -5.68
N HIS A 226 -6.48 13.79 -6.11
CA HIS A 226 -7.35 14.27 -7.19
C HIS A 226 -8.46 15.24 -6.74
N ASN A 227 -8.55 15.55 -5.44
CA ASN A 227 -9.65 16.32 -4.86
C ASN A 227 -11.04 15.70 -5.17
N ASP A 228 -11.10 14.38 -5.20
CA ASP A 228 -12.31 13.58 -5.42
C ASP A 228 -13.09 13.36 -4.12
N ASP A 229 -14.37 12.97 -4.27
CA ASP A 229 -15.17 12.54 -3.13
C ASP A 229 -14.64 11.21 -2.56
N ARG A 230 -14.16 11.30 -1.32
CA ARG A 230 -13.56 10.21 -0.53
C ARG A 230 -14.57 9.18 -0.05
N CYS A 231 -15.86 9.51 -0.08
CA CYS A 231 -16.92 8.75 0.57
C CYS A 231 -17.88 8.07 -0.41
N THR A 232 -17.70 8.27 -1.72
CA THR A 232 -18.48 7.58 -2.75
C THR A 232 -17.84 6.26 -3.17
N PRO A 233 -18.65 5.25 -3.55
CA PRO A 233 -18.13 4.05 -4.19
C PRO A 233 -17.34 4.40 -5.46
N ASP A 234 -16.38 3.54 -5.78
CA ASP A 234 -15.65 3.65 -7.02
C ASP A 234 -16.57 3.50 -8.24
N LYS A 235 -16.31 4.25 -9.30
CA LYS A 235 -17.09 4.20 -10.55
C LYS A 235 -16.27 3.46 -11.60
N ASP A 236 -16.90 2.55 -12.33
CA ASP A 236 -16.32 1.89 -13.50
C ASP A 236 -16.51 2.74 -14.76
#